data_AF-A0A6A7ZQX5-F1
#
_entry.id   AF-A0A6A7ZQX5-F1
#
_cell.length_a   1.000
_cell.length_b   1.000
_cell.length_c   1.000
_cell.angle_alpha   90.00
_cell.angle_beta   90.00
_cell.angle_gamma   90.00
#
_symmetry.space_group_name_H-M   'P 1'
#
loop_
_entity.id
_entity.type
_entity.pdbx_description
1 polymer ?
#
loop_
_entity_poly.entity_id
_entity_poly.type
_entity_poly.pdbx_seq_one_letter_code
_entity_poly.pdbx_strand_id
1 'polypeptide(L)' 'MATLKVDTSNFQKEVLNSAEPVVVDFWAAWCGPCKMIAPSLEEIS' A
#
# COMPACT_ATOMS: atom_id res chain seq x y z
N MET A 1 -11.11 1.52 4.12
CA MET A 1 -11.54 1.35 2.71
C MET A 1 -10.34 0.77 1.97
N ALA A 2 -10.54 -0.17 1.05
CA ALA A 2 -9.49 -1.08 0.60
C ALA A 2 -8.26 -0.34 0.04
N THR A 3 -7.09 -0.64 0.60
CA THR A 3 -5.77 -0.25 0.06
C THR A 3 -5.72 -0.45 -1.45
N LEU A 4 -5.25 0.56 -2.19
CA LEU A 4 -5.09 0.47 -3.64
C LEU A 4 -3.93 -0.46 -3.98
N LYS A 5 -4.17 -1.50 -4.80
CA LYS A 5 -3.10 -2.34 -5.31
C LYS A 5 -2.29 -1.58 -6.35
N VAL A 6 -1.01 -1.37 -6.04
CA VAL A 6 -0.05 -0.70 -6.92
C VAL A 6 0.97 -1.71 -7.43
N ASP A 7 1.29 -1.63 -8.71
CA ASP A 7 2.39 -2.32 -9.35
C ASP A 7 3.11 -1.38 -10.33
N THR A 8 4.06 -1.90 -11.10
CA THR A 8 4.88 -1.09 -12.01
C THR A 8 4.07 -0.34 -13.05
N SER A 9 2.87 -0.81 -13.41
CA SER A 9 2.03 -0.18 -14.45
C SER A 9 1.34 1.10 -13.98
N ASN A 10 1.10 1.24 -12.68
CA ASN A 10 0.31 2.36 -12.12
C ASN A 10 1.06 3.19 -11.06
N PHE A 11 2.26 2.77 -10.62
CA PHE A 11 3.04 3.46 -9.59
C PHE A 11 3.28 4.95 -9.89
N GLN A 12 3.59 5.30 -11.14
CA GLN A 12 3.82 6.71 -11.51
C GLN A 12 2.57 7.56 -11.33
N LYS A 13 1.41 7.03 -11.74
CA LYS A 13 0.14 7.76 -11.68
C LYS A 13 -0.38 7.87 -10.25
N GLU A 14 -0.39 6.76 -9.52
CA GLU A 14 -1.07 6.65 -8.23
C GLU A 14 -0.17 7.06 -7.05
N VAL A 15 1.16 7.00 -7.19
CA VAL A 15 2.11 7.33 -6.12
C VAL A 15 2.89 8.60 -6.44
N LEU A 16 3.63 8.62 -7.56
CA LEU A 16 4.57 9.74 -7.84
C LEU A 16 3.87 11.04 -8.20
N ASN A 17 2.71 10.95 -8.86
CA ASN A 17 1.91 12.11 -9.28
C ASN A 17 0.75 12.41 -8.33
N SER A 18 0.72 11.80 -7.14
CA SER A 18 -0.34 12.04 -6.16
C SER A 18 -0.33 13.49 -5.67
N ALA A 19 -1.52 14.08 -5.55
CA ALA A 19 -1.70 15.39 -4.92
C ALA A 19 -1.65 15.32 -3.38
N GLU A 20 -1.76 14.12 -2.82
CA GLU A 20 -1.78 13.84 -1.39
C GLU A 20 -0.60 12.94 -0.97
N PRO A 21 -0.11 13.00 0.28
CA PRO A 21 0.89 12.07 0.77
C PRO A 21 0.42 10.62 0.67
N VAL A 22 1.29 9.75 0.14
CA VAL A 22 1.00 8.32 -0.04
C VAL A 22 1.89 7.49 0.87
N VAL A 23 1.29 6.60 1.65
CA VAL A 23 1.99 5.56 2.40
C VAL A 23 1.97 4.28 1.57
N VAL A 24 3.16 3.75 1.26
CA VAL A 24 3.31 2.55 0.44
C VAL A 24 3.69 1.36 1.32
N ASP A 25 2.83 0.35 1.35
CA ASP A 25 3.12 -0.95 1.98
C ASP A 25 3.82 -1.88 0.99
N PHE A 26 5.13 -2.06 1.16
CA PHE A 26 5.89 -3.07 0.42
C PHE A 26 5.81 -4.40 1.15
N TRP A 27 4.99 -5.32 0.63
CA TRP A 27 4.71 -6.59 1.27
C TRP A 27 4.89 -7.78 0.33
N ALA A 28 4.77 -8.98 0.90
CA ALA A 28 4.68 -10.23 0.14
C ALA A 28 3.72 -11.21 0.82
N ALA A 29 3.06 -12.07 0.04
CA ALA A 29 2.11 -13.06 0.54
C ALA A 29 2.72 -14.09 1.52
N TRP A 30 4.04 -14.23 1.54
CA TRP A 30 4.79 -15.11 2.44
C TRP A 30 5.48 -14.35 3.58
N CYS A 31 5.39 -13.02 3.62
CA CYS A 31 6.01 -12.21 4.68
C CYS A 31 5.15 -12.26 5.95
N GLY A 32 5.62 -12.99 6.97
CA GLY A 32 4.97 -13.08 8.27
C GLY A 32 4.77 -11.71 8.95
N PRO A 33 5.83 -10.89 9.14
CA PRO A 33 5.70 -9.57 9.75
C PRO A 33 4.74 -8.63 9.01
N CYS A 34 4.73 -8.66 7.68
CA CYS A 34 3.84 -7.81 6.87
C CYS A 34 2.36 -8.13 7.13
N LYS A 35 2.01 -9.43 7.25
CA LYS A 35 0.64 -9.85 7.59
C LYS A 35 0.20 -9.38 8.97
N MET A 36 1.12 -9.23 9.92
CA MET A 36 0.79 -8.74 11.26
C MET A 36 0.49 -7.24 11.27
N ILE A 37 1.11 -6.46 10.37
CA ILE A 37 0.93 -5.01 10.26
C ILE A 37 -0.30 -4.65 9.40
N ALA A 38 -0.68 -5.51 8.46
CA ALA A 38 -1.79 -5.25 7.53
C ALA A 38 -3.09 -4.75 8.20
N PRO A 39 -3.58 -5.31 9.33
CA PRO A 39 -4.79 -4.80 9.98
C PRO A 39 -4.66 -3.34 10.44
N SER A 40 -3.50 -2.96 10.96
CA SER A 40 -3.25 -1.58 11.41
C SER A 40 -3.21 -0.58 10.24
N LEU A 41 -2.79 -1.02 9.06
CA LEU A 41 -2.84 -0.21 7.84
C LEU A 41 -4.27 -0.10 7.28
N GLU A 42 -5.09 -1.13 7.43
CA GLU A 42 -6.50 -1.09 7.02
C GLU A 42 -7.34 -0.18 7.94
N GLU A 43 -7.03 -0.10 9.23
CA GLU A 43 -7.73 0.78 10.19
C GLU A 43 -7.56 2.28 9.89
N ILE A 44 -6.48 2.67 9.22
CA ILE A 44 -6.17 4.07 8.88
C ILE A 44 -6.58 4.45 7.45
N SER A 45 -7.27 3.55 6.71
CA SER A 45 -7.57 3.63 5.27
C SER A 45 -8.99 4.01 4.88
#